data_AF-A0A7W4G7R6-F1
#
_entry.id   AF-A0A7W4G7R6-F1
#
_cell.length_a   1.000
_cell.length_b   1.000
_cell.length_c   1.000
_cell.angle_alpha   90.00
_cell.angle_beta   90.00
_cell.angle_gamma   90.00
#
_symmetry.space_group_name_H-M   'P 1'
#
loop_
_entity.id
_entity.type
_entity.pdbx_description
1 polymer ?
#
loop_
_entity_poly.entity_id
_entity_poly.type
_entity_poly.pdbx_seq_one_letter_code
_entity_poly.pdbx_strand_id
1 'polypeptide(L)'
;MQAEYWLKRWQSNDIGFHDGKVIPSLDRYFTNLNLPASSRVFIPLCGKTVDIHYLLNKGMYVVGVELSELAVRQLFIELALTPKVTKHGLLSAYQAQGICIWVGDVFALTADHLGHVDAIYDRGALVALPYAIRNQYAQHIITLSNAAPQLLITCVYDQSKRCGTPYSVSAAEIQSSYAKKYSLKILSCEKLSQGIKGVTPASIAVWLMVSKP
;
A
#
# COMPACT_ATOMS: atom_id res chain seq x y z
N MET A 1 6.51 13.48 -5.50
CA MET A 1 5.15 13.23 -4.93
C MET A 1 4.42 14.56 -4.87
N GLN A 2 3.10 14.62 -5.14
CA GLN A 2 2.33 15.85 -4.84
C GLN A 2 1.90 15.83 -3.38
N ALA A 3 2.84 16.05 -2.46
CA ALA A 3 2.61 15.91 -1.02
C ALA A 3 1.45 16.77 -0.52
N GLU A 4 1.42 18.04 -0.93
CA GLU A 4 0.37 19.00 -0.58
C GLU A 4 -1.02 18.58 -1.07
N TYR A 5 -1.11 17.91 -2.23
CA TYR A 5 -2.39 17.39 -2.74
C TYR A 5 -3.01 16.38 -1.77
N TRP A 6 -2.20 15.44 -1.26
CA TRP A 6 -2.68 14.41 -0.33
C TRP A 6 -2.98 14.97 1.06
N LEU A 7 -2.13 15.86 1.57
CA LEU A 7 -2.38 16.53 2.85
C LEU A 7 -3.69 17.33 2.84
N LYS A 8 -3.95 18.08 1.76
CA LYS A 8 -5.22 18.83 1.59
C LYS A 8 -6.44 17.91 1.59
N ARG A 9 -6.38 16.77 0.91
CA ARG A 9 -7.51 15.81 0.87
C ARG A 9 -7.85 15.24 2.25
N TRP A 10 -6.84 14.92 3.05
CA TRP A 10 -7.04 14.47 4.42
C TRP A 10 -7.64 15.58 5.28
N GLN A 11 -7.15 16.81 5.15
CA GLN A 11 -7.68 17.98 5.86
C GLN A 11 -9.13 18.28 5.48
N SER A 12 -9.50 18.12 4.21
CA SER A 12 -10.86 18.37 3.72
C SER A 12 -11.79 17.17 3.85
N ASN A 13 -11.35 16.07 4.47
CA ASN A 13 -12.07 14.79 4.55
C ASN A 13 -12.54 14.25 3.17
N ASP A 14 -11.85 14.60 2.08
CA ASP A 14 -12.11 14.06 0.73
C ASP A 14 -11.41 12.70 0.58
N ILE A 15 -11.90 11.72 1.35
CA ILE A 15 -11.33 10.39 1.50
C ILE A 15 -12.16 9.31 0.80
N GLY A 16 -12.77 9.62 -0.35
CA GLY A 16 -13.56 8.65 -1.14
C GLY A 16 -12.78 7.42 -1.66
N PHE A 17 -11.51 7.25 -1.28
CA PHE A 17 -10.71 6.05 -1.46
C PHE A 17 -10.76 5.09 -0.24
N HIS A 18 -11.30 5.55 0.90
CA HIS A 18 -11.50 4.79 2.11
C HIS A 18 -12.96 4.31 2.17
N ASP A 19 -13.19 3.05 1.82
CA ASP A 19 -14.54 2.46 1.70
C ASP A 19 -15.05 1.85 3.03
N GLY A 20 -14.33 2.05 4.14
CA GLY A 20 -14.72 1.61 5.49
C GLY A 20 -14.89 0.09 5.70
N LYS A 21 -14.76 -0.72 4.65
CA LYS A 21 -14.94 -2.18 4.66
C LYS A 21 -13.66 -2.88 4.23
N VAL A 22 -13.33 -3.97 4.93
CA VAL A 22 -12.27 -4.88 4.49
C VAL A 22 -12.67 -5.43 3.13
N ILE A 23 -11.80 -5.25 2.14
CA ILE A 23 -12.14 -5.66 0.78
C ILE A 23 -12.08 -7.19 0.70
N PRO A 24 -13.08 -7.87 0.09
CA PRO A 24 -13.09 -9.33 -0.08
C PRO A 24 -11.81 -9.91 -0.72
N SER A 25 -11.06 -9.08 -1.47
CA SER A 25 -9.78 -9.46 -2.08
C SER A 25 -8.67 -9.72 -1.06
N LEU A 26 -8.68 -9.08 0.13
CA LEU A 26 -7.60 -9.28 1.11
C LEU A 26 -7.64 -10.70 1.65
N ASP A 27 -8.75 -11.15 2.23
CA ASP A 27 -8.88 -12.52 2.75
C ASP A 27 -8.66 -13.58 1.64
N ARG A 28 -9.22 -13.33 0.43
CA ARG A 28 -9.11 -14.24 -0.70
C ARG A 28 -7.69 -14.42 -1.23
N TYR A 29 -6.91 -13.34 -1.33
CA TYR A 29 -5.60 -13.38 -2.00
C TYR A 29 -4.41 -13.32 -1.05
N PHE A 30 -4.53 -12.68 0.11
CA PHE A 30 -3.44 -12.54 1.08
C PHE A 30 -2.90 -13.88 1.57
N THR A 31 -3.77 -14.89 1.69
CA THR A 31 -3.39 -16.27 2.02
C THR A 31 -2.39 -16.88 1.04
N ASN A 32 -2.32 -16.42 -0.21
CA ASN A 32 -1.34 -16.91 -1.20
C ASN A 32 0.11 -16.49 -0.88
N LEU A 33 0.32 -15.54 0.04
CA LEU A 33 1.65 -15.23 0.55
C LEU A 33 2.18 -16.32 1.51
N ASN A 34 1.32 -17.22 1.99
CA ASN A 34 1.66 -18.33 2.89
C ASN A 34 2.49 -17.90 4.11
N LEU A 35 2.11 -16.76 4.71
CA LEU A 35 2.85 -16.19 5.83
C LEU A 35 2.57 -16.95 7.14
N PRO A 36 3.60 -17.26 7.93
CA PRO A 36 3.40 -17.76 9.28
C PRO A 36 2.71 -16.72 10.17
N ALA A 37 2.12 -17.19 11.28
CA ALA A 37 1.67 -16.27 12.32
C ALA A 37 2.83 -15.39 12.80
N SER A 38 2.53 -14.18 13.28
CA SER A 38 3.54 -13.20 13.68
C SER A 38 4.44 -12.69 12.54
N SER A 39 4.09 -12.92 11.27
CA SER A 39 4.77 -12.25 10.16
C SER A 39 4.59 -10.73 10.20
N ARG A 40 5.62 -10.01 9.77
CA ARG A 40 5.65 -8.56 9.68
C ARG A 40 5.35 -8.09 8.27
N VAL A 41 4.22 -7.42 8.11
CA VAL A 41 3.66 -6.99 6.81
C VAL A 41 3.86 -5.49 6.64
N PHE A 42 4.50 -5.10 5.55
CA PHE A 42 4.66 -3.69 5.16
C PHE A 42 3.51 -3.21 4.28
N ILE A 43 2.92 -2.07 4.66
CA ILE A 43 1.86 -1.40 3.90
C ILE A 43 2.33 0.02 3.52
N PRO A 44 2.80 0.24 2.28
CA PRO A 44 3.17 1.57 1.83
C PRO A 44 1.94 2.47 1.64
N LEU A 45 2.08 3.77 1.90
CA LEU A 45 1.03 4.80 1.76
C LEU A 45 -0.31 4.34 2.39
N CYS A 46 -0.22 3.84 3.63
CA CYS A 46 -1.28 3.05 4.24
C CYS A 46 -2.55 3.85 4.59
N GLY A 47 -2.48 5.18 4.66
CA GLY A 47 -3.55 6.02 5.17
C GLY A 47 -4.05 5.52 6.53
N LYS A 48 -5.34 5.20 6.59
CA LYS A 48 -5.98 4.47 7.70
C LYS A 48 -6.72 3.22 7.20
N THR A 49 -6.15 2.50 6.24
CA THR A 49 -6.88 1.38 5.62
C THR A 49 -7.38 0.37 6.67
N VAL A 50 -8.64 -0.04 6.54
CA VAL A 50 -9.26 -1.02 7.45
C VAL A 50 -8.60 -2.40 7.35
N ASP A 51 -7.84 -2.64 6.29
CA ASP A 51 -7.02 -3.85 6.11
C ASP A 51 -6.00 -4.03 7.26
N ILE A 52 -5.58 -2.93 7.90
CA ILE A 52 -4.70 -2.98 9.08
C ILE A 52 -5.38 -3.73 10.24
N HIS A 53 -6.66 -3.45 10.50
CA HIS A 53 -7.42 -4.14 11.54
C HIS A 53 -7.49 -5.64 11.27
N TYR A 54 -7.72 -6.01 10.01
CA TYR A 54 -7.76 -7.41 9.60
C TYR A 54 -6.42 -8.12 9.85
N LEU A 55 -5.29 -7.50 9.45
CA LEU A 55 -3.97 -8.11 9.63
C LEU A 55 -3.59 -8.26 11.11
N LEU A 56 -3.89 -7.25 11.94
CA LEU A 56 -3.68 -7.32 13.38
C LEU A 56 -4.55 -8.41 14.02
N ASN A 57 -5.81 -8.55 13.61
CA ASN A 57 -6.71 -9.60 14.10
C ASN A 57 -6.26 -11.02 13.68
N LYS A 58 -5.45 -11.15 12.61
CA LYS A 58 -4.80 -12.40 12.21
C LYS A 58 -3.49 -12.68 12.97
N GLY A 59 -3.12 -11.81 13.92
CA GLY A 59 -1.89 -11.95 14.71
C GLY A 59 -0.62 -11.58 13.94
N MET A 60 -0.74 -10.78 12.88
CA MET A 60 0.40 -10.25 12.13
C MET A 60 0.92 -8.96 12.77
N TYR A 61 2.20 -8.68 12.59
CA TYR A 61 2.77 -7.37 12.88
C TYR A 61 2.60 -6.48 11.65
N VAL A 62 2.12 -5.26 11.84
CA VAL A 62 1.96 -4.28 10.75
C VAL A 62 3.05 -3.22 10.87
N VAL A 63 3.75 -2.97 9.77
CA VAL A 63 4.54 -1.76 9.58
C VAL A 63 4.00 -0.99 8.39
N GLY A 64 3.88 0.33 8.51
CA GLY A 64 3.37 1.16 7.43
C GLY A 64 4.08 2.49 7.35
N VAL A 65 3.86 3.19 6.24
CA VAL A 65 4.27 4.58 6.08
C VAL A 65 3.12 5.38 5.48
N GLU A 66 2.88 6.57 6.01
CA GLU A 66 1.83 7.47 5.56
C GLU A 66 2.33 8.92 5.67
N LEU A 67 2.02 9.72 4.67
CA LEU A 67 2.42 11.12 4.64
C LEU A 67 1.61 11.97 5.64
N SER A 68 0.33 11.67 5.79
CA SER A 68 -0.62 12.42 6.62
C SER A 68 -0.60 11.96 8.08
N GLU A 69 -0.01 12.77 8.97
CA GLU A 69 -0.07 12.54 10.42
C GLU A 69 -1.53 12.47 10.93
N LEU A 70 -2.44 13.24 10.32
CA LEU A 70 -3.86 13.22 10.65
C LEU A 70 -4.46 11.82 10.39
N ALA A 71 -4.15 11.19 9.26
CA ALA A 71 -4.63 9.85 8.94
C ALA A 71 -4.11 8.82 9.95
N VAL A 72 -2.83 8.92 10.31
CA VAL A 72 -2.20 8.03 11.29
C VAL A 72 -2.83 8.21 12.67
N ARG A 73 -3.06 9.44 13.13
CA ARG A 73 -3.77 9.69 14.40
C ARG A 73 -5.19 9.11 14.38
N GLN A 74 -5.93 9.27 13.28
CA GLN A 74 -7.25 8.68 13.13
C GLN A 74 -7.21 7.14 13.18
N LEU A 75 -6.23 6.51 12.50
CA LEU A 75 -6.04 5.06 12.55
C LEU A 75 -5.82 4.56 13.99
N PHE A 76 -4.96 5.21 14.77
CA PHE A 76 -4.71 4.81 16.17
C PHE A 76 -5.94 4.98 17.06
N ILE A 77 -6.75 6.03 16.82
CA ILE A 77 -8.05 6.21 17.49
C ILE A 77 -9.01 5.07 17.12
N GLU A 78 -9.12 4.73 15.83
CA GLU A 78 -10.00 3.66 15.33
C GLU A 78 -9.57 2.28 15.87
N LEU A 79 -8.28 2.06 16.06
CA LEU A 79 -7.73 0.85 16.68
C LEU A 79 -7.87 0.82 18.21
N ALA A 80 -8.31 1.92 18.84
CA ALA A 80 -8.30 2.11 20.29
C ALA A 80 -6.91 1.86 20.92
N LEU A 81 -5.84 2.27 20.22
CA LEU A 81 -4.45 2.12 20.67
C LEU A 81 -3.83 3.49 20.92
N THR A 82 -3.09 3.62 22.04
CA THR A 82 -2.29 4.81 22.31
C THR A 82 -0.85 4.57 21.86
N PRO A 83 -0.36 5.25 20.80
CA PRO A 83 0.99 5.05 20.30
C PRO A 83 2.03 5.79 21.15
N LYS A 84 3.19 5.16 21.35
CA LYS A 84 4.43 5.87 21.64
C LYS A 84 4.94 6.54 20.37
N VAL A 85 5.16 7.86 20.42
CA VAL A 85 5.66 8.63 19.27
C VAL A 85 7.14 8.93 19.47
N THR A 86 7.96 8.63 18.47
CA THR A 86 9.40 8.94 18.46
C THR A 86 9.81 9.60 17.15
N LYS A 87 10.64 10.66 17.22
CA LYS A 87 11.09 11.41 16.05
C LYS A 87 12.43 10.89 15.54
N HIS A 88 12.54 10.71 14.23
CA HIS A 88 13.72 10.21 13.50
C HIS A 88 13.98 11.10 12.29
N GLY A 89 14.63 12.25 12.50
CA GLY A 89 14.90 13.21 11.43
C GLY A 89 13.63 13.73 10.76
N LEU A 90 13.43 13.36 9.48
CA LEU A 90 12.27 13.71 8.66
C LEU A 90 11.03 12.85 8.93
N LEU A 91 11.17 11.80 9.75
CA LEU A 91 10.11 10.85 10.04
C LEU A 91 9.71 10.90 11.52
N SER A 92 8.49 10.46 11.81
CA SER A 92 8.04 10.14 13.17
C SER A 92 7.44 8.74 13.20
N ALA A 93 7.89 7.88 14.12
CA ALA A 93 7.31 6.55 14.31
C ALA A 93 6.21 6.59 15.38
N TYR A 94 5.03 6.11 15.02
CA TYR A 94 3.89 5.88 15.91
C TYR A 94 3.80 4.39 16.18
N GLN A 95 4.13 3.97 17.40
CA GLN A 95 4.31 2.56 17.74
C GLN A 95 3.37 2.13 18.87
N ALA A 96 2.68 1.01 18.68
CA ALA A 96 1.91 0.33 19.71
C ALA A 96 2.09 -1.19 19.56
N GLN A 97 1.38 -1.98 20.37
CA GLN A 97 1.45 -3.44 20.28
C GLN A 97 1.02 -3.91 18.88
N GLY A 98 1.90 -4.65 18.20
CA GLY A 98 1.63 -5.23 16.88
C GLY A 98 1.70 -4.25 15.70
N ILE A 99 1.89 -2.94 15.91
CA ILE A 99 1.83 -1.94 14.83
C ILE A 99 2.87 -0.81 14.98
N CYS A 100 3.52 -0.47 13.87
CA CYS A 100 4.38 0.70 13.73
C CYS A 100 4.04 1.46 12.44
N ILE A 101 3.59 2.71 12.54
CA ILE A 101 3.35 3.56 11.37
C ILE A 101 4.34 4.72 11.37
N TRP A 102 5.09 4.82 10.28
CA TRP A 102 5.98 5.95 10.01
C TRP A 102 5.19 7.10 9.37
N VAL A 103 5.27 8.28 9.97
CA VAL A 103 4.71 9.51 9.41
C VAL A 103 5.81 10.23 8.62
N GLY A 104 5.59 10.41 7.32
CA GLY A 104 6.46 11.15 6.42
C GLY A 104 6.45 10.62 4.97
N ASP A 105 7.34 11.17 4.14
CA ASP A 105 7.49 10.70 2.76
C ASP A 105 8.08 9.28 2.75
N VAL A 106 7.47 8.37 1.99
CA VAL A 106 7.98 7.00 1.82
C VAL A 106 9.45 6.98 1.40
N PHE A 107 9.89 7.93 0.57
CA PHE A 107 11.27 8.01 0.08
C PHE A 107 12.29 8.38 1.17
N ALA A 108 11.85 8.89 2.32
CA ALA A 108 12.71 9.14 3.48
C ALA A 108 12.88 7.90 4.37
N LEU A 109 12.07 6.85 4.16
CA LEU A 109 12.23 5.59 4.87
C LEU A 109 13.51 4.89 4.41
N THR A 110 14.14 4.15 5.33
CA THR A 110 15.32 3.33 5.04
C THR A 110 15.06 1.89 5.49
N ALA A 111 15.88 0.94 5.02
CA ALA A 111 15.80 -0.44 5.46
C ALA A 111 15.97 -0.57 6.99
N ASP A 112 16.79 0.28 7.62
CA ASP A 112 16.97 0.29 9.07
C ASP A 112 15.73 0.77 9.81
N HIS A 113 15.05 1.81 9.30
CA HIS A 113 13.76 2.25 9.85
C HIS A 113 12.68 1.17 9.70
N LEU A 114 12.61 0.53 8.52
CA LEU A 114 11.61 -0.47 8.23
C LEU A 114 11.88 -1.77 9.01
N GLY A 115 13.14 -2.17 9.16
CA GLY A 115 13.54 -3.47 9.66
C GLY A 115 13.12 -4.62 8.74
N HIS A 116 13.24 -5.85 9.24
CA HIS A 116 12.79 -7.04 8.53
C HIS A 116 11.29 -7.00 8.23
N VAL A 117 10.90 -7.42 7.03
CA VAL A 117 9.50 -7.57 6.60
C VAL A 117 9.35 -8.88 5.85
N ASP A 118 8.29 -9.62 6.16
CA ASP A 118 8.00 -10.92 5.54
C ASP A 118 7.17 -10.78 4.27
N ALA A 119 6.39 -9.69 4.15
CA ALA A 119 5.65 -9.39 2.95
C ALA A 119 5.31 -7.90 2.81
N ILE A 120 4.98 -7.52 1.58
CA ILE A 120 4.43 -6.22 1.23
C ILE A 120 2.97 -6.38 0.78
N TYR A 121 2.08 -5.55 1.32
CA TYR A 121 0.72 -5.38 0.83
C TYR A 121 0.54 -3.99 0.22
N ASP A 122 0.68 -3.88 -1.10
CA ASP A 122 0.55 -2.63 -1.85
C ASP A 122 -0.84 -2.53 -2.45
N ARG A 123 -1.72 -1.81 -1.74
CA ARG A 123 -3.08 -1.52 -2.18
C ARG A 123 -3.33 -0.03 -2.04
N GLY A 124 -3.68 0.61 -3.14
CA GLY A 124 -3.93 2.05 -3.15
C GLY A 124 -2.65 2.91 -3.09
N ALA A 125 -1.45 2.30 -3.05
CA ALA A 125 -0.19 3.03 -3.00
C ALA A 125 0.38 3.25 -4.41
N LEU A 126 0.78 2.21 -5.15
CA LEU A 126 1.34 2.37 -6.51
C LEU A 126 0.37 3.15 -7.44
N VAL A 127 -0.92 2.79 -7.39
CA VAL A 127 -1.98 3.44 -8.19
C VAL A 127 -2.28 4.88 -7.74
N ALA A 128 -1.82 5.31 -6.57
CA ALA A 128 -1.94 6.71 -6.13
C ALA A 128 -0.86 7.62 -6.74
N LEU A 129 0.15 7.05 -7.42
CA LEU A 129 1.31 7.78 -7.89
C LEU A 129 1.25 8.08 -9.41
N PRO A 130 1.61 9.30 -9.85
CA PRO A 130 1.81 9.61 -11.26
C PRO A 130 2.86 8.71 -11.92
N TYR A 131 2.71 8.44 -13.22
CA TYR A 131 3.61 7.56 -13.99
C TYR A 131 5.09 7.89 -13.79
N ALA A 132 5.45 9.17 -13.82
CA ALA A 132 6.84 9.64 -13.73
C ALA A 132 7.59 9.19 -12.46
N ILE A 133 6.89 8.89 -11.37
CA ILE A 133 7.52 8.50 -10.10
C ILE A 133 7.30 7.01 -9.74
N ARG A 134 6.47 6.29 -10.49
CA ARG A 134 6.10 4.90 -10.17
C ARG A 134 7.29 3.94 -10.23
N ASN A 135 8.19 4.09 -11.21
CA ASN A 135 9.40 3.27 -11.27
C ASN A 135 10.35 3.55 -10.08
N GLN A 136 10.54 4.82 -9.70
CA GLN A 136 11.35 5.17 -8.53
C GLN A 136 10.75 4.58 -7.25
N TYR A 137 9.43 4.70 -7.09
CA TYR A 137 8.70 4.09 -5.99
C TYR A 137 8.88 2.57 -5.96
N ALA A 138 8.67 1.88 -7.10
CA ALA A 138 8.85 0.43 -7.19
C ALA A 138 10.26 0.03 -6.74
N GLN A 139 11.31 0.63 -7.33
CA GLN A 139 12.69 0.30 -6.93
C GLN A 139 12.95 0.57 -5.44
N HIS A 140 12.42 1.68 -4.91
CA HIS A 140 12.58 2.01 -3.50
C HIS A 140 11.93 0.97 -2.58
N ILE A 141 10.68 0.56 -2.84
CA ILE A 141 9.97 -0.46 -2.06
C ILE A 141 10.71 -1.81 -2.10
N ILE A 142 11.23 -2.19 -3.27
CA ILE A 142 12.01 -3.42 -3.44
C ILE A 142 13.29 -3.37 -2.62
N THR A 143 14.02 -2.25 -2.65
CA THR A 143 15.24 -2.09 -1.85
C THR A 143 14.95 -2.07 -0.36
N LEU A 144 13.91 -1.33 0.07
CA LEU A 144 13.53 -1.22 1.48
C LEU A 144 13.21 -2.57 2.11
N SER A 145 12.48 -3.41 1.38
CA SER A 145 11.99 -4.70 1.88
C SER A 145 12.94 -5.86 1.64
N ASN A 146 14.13 -5.59 1.07
CA ASN A 146 15.02 -6.63 0.54
C ASN A 146 14.28 -7.61 -0.39
N ALA A 147 13.46 -7.08 -1.29
CA ALA A 147 12.63 -7.83 -2.23
C ALA A 147 11.67 -8.84 -1.57
N ALA A 148 11.14 -8.56 -0.38
CA ALA A 148 10.14 -9.41 0.26
C ALA A 148 8.94 -9.72 -0.69
N PRO A 149 8.30 -10.90 -0.57
CA PRO A 149 7.11 -11.24 -1.33
C PRO A 149 6.05 -10.14 -1.27
N GLN A 150 5.43 -9.83 -2.41
CA GLN A 150 4.51 -8.70 -2.52
C GLN A 150 3.17 -9.13 -3.12
N LEU A 151 2.08 -8.73 -2.46
CA LEU A 151 0.75 -8.72 -3.02
C LEU A 151 0.42 -7.28 -3.46
N LEU A 152 0.29 -7.07 -4.77
CA LEU A 152 0.04 -5.76 -5.38
C LEU A 152 -1.35 -5.76 -6.04
N ILE A 153 -2.13 -4.73 -5.75
CA ILE A 153 -3.45 -4.50 -6.37
C ILE A 153 -3.36 -3.29 -7.30
N THR A 154 -3.64 -3.50 -8.58
CA THR A 154 -3.70 -2.45 -9.59
C THR A 154 -5.08 -2.32 -10.21
N CYS A 155 -5.31 -1.19 -10.88
CA CYS A 155 -6.44 -1.02 -11.77
C CYS A 155 -5.97 -0.76 -13.20
N VAL A 156 -6.76 -1.24 -14.17
CA VAL A 156 -6.52 -1.06 -15.60
C VAL A 156 -7.76 -0.45 -16.24
N TYR A 157 -7.57 0.71 -16.86
CA TYR A 157 -8.55 1.40 -17.69
C TYR A 157 -7.81 2.33 -18.69
N ASP A 158 -8.55 2.91 -19.64
CA ASP A 158 -7.99 3.92 -20.56
C ASP A 158 -7.65 5.21 -19.80
N GLN A 159 -6.36 5.44 -19.53
CA GLN A 159 -5.87 6.57 -18.74
C GLN A 159 -6.24 7.93 -19.34
N SER A 160 -6.51 8.02 -20.65
CA SER A 160 -6.92 9.27 -21.30
C SER A 160 -8.31 9.73 -20.84
N LYS A 161 -9.17 8.80 -20.35
CA LYS A 161 -10.53 9.10 -19.92
C LYS A 161 -10.63 9.73 -18.53
N ARG A 162 -9.54 9.74 -17.75
CA ARG A 162 -9.52 10.32 -16.41
C ARG A 162 -8.12 10.74 -16.00
N CYS A 163 -7.99 11.98 -15.53
CA CYS A 163 -6.82 12.42 -14.78
C CYS A 163 -7.05 12.20 -13.27
N GLY A 164 -6.01 11.76 -12.56
CA GLY A 164 -6.02 11.58 -11.11
C GLY A 164 -6.32 10.15 -10.65
N THR A 165 -6.35 9.97 -9.32
CA THR A 165 -6.26 8.64 -8.70
C THR A 165 -7.60 7.89 -8.59
N PRO A 166 -7.56 6.55 -8.59
CA PRO A 166 -6.37 5.71 -8.85
C PRO A 166 -5.96 5.78 -10.34
N TYR A 167 -4.66 5.88 -10.62
CA TYR A 167 -4.10 5.82 -11.97
C TYR A 167 -4.13 4.39 -12.51
N SER A 168 -4.33 4.25 -13.82
CA SER A 168 -4.21 2.99 -14.53
C SER A 168 -2.75 2.52 -14.54
N VAL A 169 -2.52 1.27 -14.11
CA VAL A 169 -1.20 0.62 -14.09
C VAL A 169 -1.30 -0.68 -14.88
N SER A 170 -0.65 -0.69 -16.05
CA SER A 170 -0.74 -1.81 -16.99
C SER A 170 0.15 -3.00 -16.58
N ALA A 171 -0.18 -4.18 -17.08
CA ALA A 171 0.68 -5.37 -16.92
C ALA A 171 2.10 -5.13 -17.46
N ALA A 172 2.25 -4.40 -18.57
CA ALA A 172 3.55 -4.10 -19.15
C ALA A 172 4.42 -3.23 -18.21
N GLU A 173 3.80 -2.30 -17.49
CA GLU A 173 4.50 -1.49 -16.50
C GLU A 173 4.94 -2.30 -15.28
N ILE A 174 4.09 -3.22 -14.81
CA ILE A 174 4.44 -4.15 -13.73
C ILE A 174 5.60 -5.05 -14.16
N GLN A 175 5.57 -5.59 -15.38
CA GLN A 175 6.68 -6.37 -15.93
C GLN A 175 7.98 -5.55 -15.96
N SER A 176 7.93 -4.34 -16.51
CA SER A 176 9.11 -3.46 -16.60
C SER A 176 9.73 -3.14 -15.24
N SER A 177 8.89 -2.86 -14.24
CA SER A 177 9.34 -2.37 -12.93
C SER A 177 9.77 -3.50 -11.97
N TYR A 178 9.12 -4.66 -12.02
CA TYR A 178 9.29 -5.71 -11.00
C TYR A 178 9.95 -7.00 -11.52
N ALA A 179 9.87 -7.32 -12.82
CA ALA A 179 10.27 -8.65 -13.33
C ALA A 179 11.77 -8.96 -13.19
N LYS A 180 12.61 -7.95 -12.99
CA LYS A 180 14.04 -8.16 -12.71
C LYS A 180 14.28 -8.84 -11.36
N LYS A 181 13.44 -8.55 -10.36
CA LYS A 181 13.61 -9.03 -8.97
C LYS A 181 12.57 -10.06 -8.56
N TYR A 182 11.42 -10.08 -9.24
CA TYR A 182 10.30 -10.95 -8.90
C TYR A 182 9.90 -11.87 -10.05
N SER A 183 9.41 -13.04 -9.68
CA SER A 183 8.49 -13.84 -10.48
C SER A 183 7.08 -13.29 -10.29
N LEU A 184 6.40 -12.97 -11.39
CA LEU A 184 5.12 -12.26 -11.38
C LEU A 184 3.98 -13.19 -11.78
N LYS A 185 2.96 -13.33 -10.92
CA LYS A 185 1.76 -14.12 -11.17
C LYS A 185 0.51 -13.26 -10.99
N ILE A 186 -0.37 -13.24 -11.99
CA ILE A 186 -1.71 -12.66 -11.84
C ILE A 186 -2.58 -13.70 -11.13
N LEU A 187 -3.09 -13.37 -9.96
CA LEU A 187 -4.05 -14.21 -9.23
C LEU A 187 -5.49 -13.97 -9.70
N SER A 188 -5.80 -12.75 -10.12
CA SER A 188 -7.11 -12.36 -10.64
C SER A 188 -7.01 -11.12 -11.51
N CYS A 189 -7.91 -11.02 -12.50
CA CYS A 189 -8.15 -9.82 -13.29
C CYS A 189 -9.65 -9.74 -13.54
N GLU A 190 -10.36 -8.97 -12.70
CA GLU A 190 -11.82 -8.90 -12.70
C GLU A 190 -12.28 -7.58 -13.30
N LYS A 191 -13.21 -7.65 -14.26
CA LYS A 191 -13.86 -6.46 -14.82
C LYS A 191 -14.83 -5.88 -13.80
N LEU A 192 -14.74 -4.58 -13.57
CA LEU A 192 -15.65 -3.87 -12.69
C LEU A 192 -16.91 -3.47 -13.46
N SER A 193 -18.07 -3.96 -13.01
CA SER A 193 -19.37 -3.67 -13.61
C SER A 193 -19.69 -2.17 -13.61
N GLN A 194 -19.32 -1.47 -12.53
CA GLN A 194 -19.50 -0.01 -12.38
C GLN A 194 -18.28 0.80 -12.82
N GLY A 195 -17.24 0.13 -13.35
CA GLY A 195 -15.98 0.80 -13.70
C GLY A 195 -15.23 1.36 -12.49
N ILE A 196 -14.35 2.35 -12.73
CA ILE A 196 -13.60 3.05 -11.68
C ILE A 196 -13.85 4.54 -11.78
N LYS A 197 -14.50 5.10 -10.76
CA LYS A 197 -14.82 6.54 -10.65
C LYS A 197 -15.33 7.14 -11.98
N GLY A 198 -16.31 6.47 -12.59
CA GLY A 198 -16.96 6.91 -13.83
C GLY A 198 -16.31 6.42 -15.13
N VAL A 199 -15.18 5.71 -15.09
CA VAL A 199 -14.54 5.15 -16.30
C VAL A 199 -14.95 3.69 -16.51
N THR A 200 -15.54 3.41 -17.67
CA THR A 200 -15.86 2.06 -18.15
C THR A 200 -15.31 1.84 -19.58
N PRO A 201 -14.85 0.62 -19.92
CA PRO A 201 -14.58 -0.49 -19.01
C PRO A 201 -13.36 -0.23 -18.10
N ALA A 202 -13.32 -0.87 -16.94
CA ALA A 202 -12.17 -0.91 -16.05
C ALA A 202 -12.06 -2.29 -15.37
N SER A 203 -10.85 -2.68 -14.98
CA SER A 203 -10.59 -3.94 -14.28
C SER A 203 -9.67 -3.73 -13.08
N ILE A 204 -9.77 -4.61 -12.09
CA ILE A 204 -8.80 -4.74 -10.99
C ILE A 204 -7.97 -5.99 -11.24
N ALA A 205 -6.64 -5.84 -11.14
CA ALA A 205 -5.71 -6.96 -11.23
C ALA A 205 -5.01 -7.14 -9.88
N VAL A 206 -4.88 -8.40 -9.46
CA VAL A 206 -4.17 -8.80 -8.24
C VAL A 206 -2.93 -9.59 -8.64
N TRP A 207 -1.77 -9.10 -8.23
CA TRP A 207 -0.48 -9.67 -8.54
C TRP A 207 0.15 -10.26 -7.29
N LEU A 208 0.57 -11.52 -7.39
CA LEU A 208 1.49 -12.14 -6.46
C LEU A 208 2.90 -12.07 -7.04
N MET A 209 3.81 -11.50 -6.28
CA MET A 209 5.21 -11.34 -6.64
C MET A 209 6.07 -12.07 -5.62
N VAL A 210 6.87 -13.02 -6.09
CA VAL A 210 7.80 -13.79 -5.24
C VAL A 210 9.22 -13.49 -5.69
N SER A 211 10.12 -13.21 -4.75
CA SER A 211 11.52 -12.91 -5.04
C SER A 211 12.15 -14.02 -5.87
N LYS A 212 12.94 -13.64 -6.87
CA LYS A 212 13.82 -14.60 -7.55
C LYS A 212 15.01 -14.93 -6.63
N PRO A 213 15.48 -16.19 -6.66
CA PRO A 213 16.74 -16.55 -6.01
C PRO A 213 17.93 -15.80 -6.63
#